data_AF-A0A1D3K8U5-F1
#
_entry.id   AF-A0A1D3K8U5-F1
#
_cell.length_a   1.000
_cell.length_b   1.000
_cell.length_c   1.000
_cell.angle_alpha   90.00
_cell.angle_beta   90.00
_cell.angle_gamma   90.00
#
_symmetry.space_group_name_H-M   'P 1'
#
loop_
_entity.id
_entity.type
_entity.pdbx_description
1 polymer ?
#
loop_
_entity_poly.entity_id
_entity_poly.type
_entity_poly.pdbx_seq_one_letter_code
_entity_poly.pdbx_strand_id
1 'polypeptide(L)'
;MRLSLANAKQAADRVHEHTTSPPDGNSQRRLGAALVDLLAHRLDSDSTTRVPCKRDNPKTSAGNAAAIYRDGSMTELTIVDIYWTERTKFQYDAERQVYIPPSTSSMDGNGFYCIYGRHPVYDPDVLLYIGETKETESGRSFRDRIGEHLKGRFWYHANLSVALGSPDSNQKLLPQEVRLVESILVAAHKPALNRLHIDCAMEGSEHFLVRNWDFPDALQHECSGYYWRQ
;
A
#
# COMPACT_ATOMS: atom_id res chain seq x y z
N MET A 1 -29.77 -12.45 -54.20
CA MET A 1 -30.28 -11.49 -55.20
C MET A 1 -30.46 -10.14 -54.50
N ARG A 2 -29.62 -9.17 -54.87
CA ARG A 2 -29.66 -7.69 -54.71
C ARG A 2 -29.86 -7.02 -53.34
N LEU A 3 -28.83 -6.22 -53.03
CA LEU A 3 -28.73 -5.10 -52.10
C LEU A 3 -29.83 -4.04 -52.26
N SER A 4 -30.09 -3.29 -51.19
CA SER A 4 -30.64 -1.93 -51.24
C SER A 4 -29.96 -1.05 -50.19
N LEU A 5 -29.20 -0.06 -50.67
CA LEU A 5 -28.62 1.06 -49.93
C LEU A 5 -29.67 2.17 -49.70
N ALA A 6 -29.39 2.99 -48.69
CA ALA A 6 -29.81 4.38 -48.50
C ALA A 6 -31.14 4.63 -47.75
N ASN A 7 -31.03 5.22 -46.56
CA ASN A 7 -31.31 6.66 -46.40
C ASN A 7 -30.88 7.17 -45.01
N ALA A 8 -29.73 7.86 -45.02
CA ALA A 8 -29.32 8.81 -43.99
C ALA A 8 -29.62 10.21 -44.52
N LYS A 9 -30.64 10.89 -43.97
CA LYS A 9 -30.79 12.36 -43.91
C LYS A 9 -32.18 12.70 -43.35
N GLN A 10 -32.23 13.80 -42.58
CA GLN A 10 -33.41 14.51 -42.07
C GLN A 10 -33.88 14.12 -40.66
N ALA A 11 -33.20 14.70 -39.66
CA ALA A 11 -33.82 15.13 -38.42
C ALA A 11 -33.00 16.29 -37.81
N ALA A 12 -32.95 17.40 -38.53
CA ALA A 12 -32.60 18.71 -38.00
C ALA A 12 -33.61 19.69 -38.61
N ASP A 13 -34.05 20.67 -37.81
CA ASP A 13 -35.11 21.65 -38.06
C ASP A 13 -36.55 21.20 -37.73
N ARG A 14 -36.97 21.49 -36.49
CA ARG A 14 -38.21 22.26 -36.28
C ARG A 14 -38.18 23.04 -34.97
N VAL A 15 -38.21 24.34 -35.18
CA VAL A 15 -38.27 25.48 -34.26
C VAL A 15 -39.62 25.54 -33.55
N HIS A 16 -39.62 25.85 -32.26
CA HIS A 16 -40.62 26.75 -31.66
C HIS A 16 -39.96 27.62 -30.58
N GLU A 17 -39.89 28.91 -30.91
CA GLU A 17 -39.57 30.02 -30.02
C GLU A 17 -40.75 30.30 -29.07
N HIS A 18 -40.47 30.54 -27.80
CA HIS A 18 -41.05 31.70 -27.10
C HIS A 18 -40.13 32.18 -25.97
N THR A 19 -39.80 33.46 -26.09
CA THR A 19 -38.98 34.37 -25.29
C THR A 19 -39.47 34.58 -23.86
N THR A 20 -38.53 34.76 -22.91
CA THR A 20 -38.48 35.88 -21.93
C THR A 20 -37.12 35.92 -21.19
N SER A 21 -36.36 36.98 -21.50
CA SER A 21 -35.33 37.77 -20.79
C SER A 21 -34.33 37.16 -19.75
N PRO A 22 -33.05 37.63 -19.75
CA PRO A 22 -31.98 37.17 -18.85
C PRO A 22 -31.80 38.04 -17.59
N PRO A 23 -31.13 37.56 -16.53
CA PRO A 23 -30.54 38.42 -15.51
C PRO A 23 -29.08 38.75 -15.81
N ASP A 24 -28.76 40.02 -15.56
CA ASP A 24 -27.53 40.74 -15.84
C ASP A 24 -26.25 40.16 -15.23
N GLY A 25 -25.18 40.22 -16.02
CA GLY A 25 -23.81 40.19 -15.56
C GLY A 25 -23.35 41.60 -15.17
N ASN A 26 -23.24 41.88 -13.87
CA ASN A 26 -22.24 42.79 -13.31
C ASN A 26 -22.27 42.77 -11.78
N SER A 27 -21.54 41.85 -11.16
CA SER A 27 -21.06 41.97 -9.77
C SER A 27 -20.02 40.89 -9.53
N GLN A 28 -18.89 41.27 -8.92
CA GLN A 28 -17.70 40.46 -8.59
C GLN A 28 -16.54 40.49 -9.60
N ARG A 29 -16.17 41.69 -10.05
CA ARG A 29 -14.75 42.09 -10.12
C ARG A 29 -14.43 42.95 -8.89
N ARG A 30 -13.80 42.37 -7.87
CA ARG A 30 -12.93 42.99 -6.82
C ARG A 30 -12.74 42.01 -5.67
N LEU A 31 -11.53 42.04 -5.08
CA LEU A 31 -10.87 41.07 -4.19
C LEU A 31 -10.14 39.98 -5.02
N GLY A 32 -8.93 40.20 -5.54
CA GLY A 32 -7.71 40.63 -4.85
C GLY A 32 -6.85 39.38 -4.67
N ALA A 33 -6.02 38.96 -5.62
CA ALA A 33 -4.63 39.44 -5.76
C ALA A 33 -3.95 39.69 -4.39
N ALA A 34 -4.02 38.71 -3.49
CA ALA A 34 -3.33 38.69 -2.21
C ALA A 34 -3.23 37.24 -1.67
N LEU A 35 -2.57 36.34 -2.41
CA LEU A 35 -2.14 35.04 -1.85
C LEU A 35 -1.01 34.37 -2.65
N VAL A 36 -0.10 35.15 -3.23
CA VAL A 36 1.11 34.62 -3.92
C VAL A 36 2.42 35.17 -3.35
N ASP A 37 2.39 36.19 -2.48
CA ASP A 37 3.62 36.83 -1.95
C ASP A 37 3.92 36.58 -0.46
N LEU A 38 3.33 35.55 0.17
CA LEU A 38 3.53 35.29 1.61
C LEU A 38 4.27 33.99 1.95
N LEU A 39 5.15 33.50 1.07
CA LEU A 39 6.03 32.36 1.34
C LEU A 39 7.45 32.51 0.75
N ALA A 40 7.91 33.75 0.55
CA ALA A 40 9.26 34.04 0.05
C ALA A 40 10.02 34.98 1.00
N HIS A 41 10.09 34.65 2.30
CA HIS A 41 11.11 35.19 3.21
C HIS A 41 11.12 34.40 4.52
N ARG A 42 11.86 33.28 4.58
CA ARG A 42 12.43 32.80 5.84
C ARG A 42 13.66 31.91 5.63
N LEU A 43 14.80 32.57 5.71
CA LEU A 43 16.07 32.11 6.29
C LEU A 43 16.83 30.99 5.56
N ASP A 44 17.69 31.44 4.64
CA ASP A 44 19.08 30.98 4.59
C ASP A 44 19.80 31.35 5.89
N SER A 45 20.31 30.35 6.61
CA SER A 45 21.57 30.38 7.36
C SER A 45 21.62 29.18 8.33
N ASP A 46 22.31 28.10 7.96
CA ASP A 46 23.50 27.70 8.73
C ASP A 46 24.27 26.58 8.04
N SER A 47 25.49 26.92 7.63
CA SER A 47 26.52 25.99 7.23
C SER A 47 27.21 25.45 8.48
N THR A 48 27.12 24.14 8.73
CA THR A 48 28.06 23.48 9.65
C THR A 48 28.50 22.15 9.07
N THR A 49 29.79 22.09 8.82
CA THR A 49 30.65 20.96 8.43
C THR A 49 30.20 19.60 8.96
N ARG A 50 29.88 18.67 8.06
CA ARG A 50 29.76 17.23 8.37
C ARG A 50 31.12 16.56 8.28
N VAL A 51 31.59 16.07 9.43
CA VAL A 51 32.73 15.17 9.59
C VAL A 51 32.38 13.78 9.00
N PRO A 52 33.27 13.12 8.24
CA PRO A 52 33.02 11.76 7.77
C PRO A 52 33.23 10.77 8.92
N CYS A 53 32.14 10.15 9.38
CA CYS A 53 32.19 9.10 10.39
C CYS A 53 32.53 7.77 9.70
N LYS A 54 33.80 7.35 9.77
CA LYS A 54 34.20 5.96 9.49
C LYS A 54 33.51 5.06 10.53
N ARG A 55 32.72 4.08 10.08
CA ARG A 55 32.33 2.95 10.92
C ARG A 55 33.15 1.74 10.53
N ASP A 56 34.02 1.35 11.45
CA ASP A 56 34.64 0.04 11.48
C ASP A 56 33.55 -1.01 11.77
N ASN A 57 33.50 -2.06 10.96
CA ASN A 57 32.64 -3.23 11.16
C ASN A 57 33.36 -4.25 12.05
N PRO A 58 32.85 -4.58 13.25
CA PRO A 58 33.13 -5.87 13.85
C PRO A 58 32.13 -6.89 13.30
N LYS A 59 32.65 -7.88 12.59
CA LYS A 59 31.93 -9.11 12.25
C LYS A 59 31.50 -9.79 13.55
N THR A 60 30.19 -9.93 13.76
CA THR A 60 29.67 -10.90 14.74
C THR A 60 28.46 -11.58 14.16
N SER A 61 28.66 -12.82 13.72
CA SER A 61 27.59 -13.78 13.44
C SER A 61 26.99 -14.23 14.78
N ALA A 62 25.79 -13.78 15.10
CA ALA A 62 24.99 -14.30 16.20
C ALA A 62 23.53 -14.37 15.73
N GLY A 63 22.90 -15.53 15.92
CA GLY A 63 21.57 -15.85 15.39
C GLY A 63 20.44 -14.96 15.93
N ASN A 64 19.37 -14.86 15.13
CA ASN A 64 18.20 -13.99 15.33
C ASN A 64 17.25 -14.50 16.43
N ALA A 65 17.76 -14.61 17.65
CA ALA A 65 17.02 -15.07 18.81
C ALA A 65 16.83 -13.94 19.83
N ALA A 66 15.59 -13.57 20.14
CA ALA A 66 15.24 -12.77 21.31
C ALA A 66 14.69 -13.68 22.40
N ALA A 67 14.92 -13.37 23.68
CA ALA A 67 14.46 -14.19 24.79
C ALA A 67 13.35 -13.48 25.59
N ILE A 68 12.25 -14.18 25.87
CA ILE A 68 11.25 -13.78 26.86
C ILE A 68 11.20 -14.84 27.96
N TYR A 69 11.18 -14.41 29.22
CA TYR A 69 11.09 -15.28 30.39
C TYR A 69 9.64 -15.56 30.77
N ARG A 70 9.25 -16.85 30.84
CA ARG A 70 7.96 -17.26 31.39
C ARG A 70 8.08 -18.57 32.17
N ASP A 71 7.56 -18.58 33.40
CA ASP A 71 7.39 -19.79 34.23
C ASP A 71 8.67 -20.64 34.41
N GLY A 72 9.84 -19.98 34.49
CA GLY A 72 11.13 -20.66 34.61
C GLY A 72 11.67 -21.28 33.31
N SER A 73 10.97 -21.14 32.18
CA SER A 73 11.43 -21.56 30.84
C SER A 73 11.70 -20.36 29.93
N MET A 74 12.81 -20.42 29.18
CA MET A 74 13.20 -19.41 28.19
C MET A 74 12.53 -19.80 26.87
N THR A 75 11.49 -19.08 26.46
CA THR A 75 10.96 -19.23 25.10
C THR A 75 11.78 -18.35 24.18
N GLU A 76 12.56 -18.98 23.33
CA GLU A 76 13.29 -18.33 22.24
C GLU A 76 12.26 -17.79 21.23
N LEU A 77 12.28 -16.48 21.02
CA LEU A 77 11.51 -15.81 19.98
C LEU A 77 12.32 -15.79 18.69
N THR A 78 11.68 -16.22 17.62
CA THR A 78 12.15 -16.01 16.26
C THR A 78 11.87 -14.57 15.85
N ILE A 79 12.92 -13.78 15.65
CA ILE A 79 12.80 -12.42 15.11
C ILE A 79 12.70 -12.53 13.58
N VAL A 80 11.76 -11.79 13.00
CA VAL A 80 11.57 -11.67 11.55
C VAL A 80 11.66 -10.20 11.17
N ASP A 81 12.70 -9.85 10.42
CA ASP A 81 12.94 -8.50 9.95
C ASP A 81 12.39 -8.37 8.53
N ILE A 82 11.49 -7.42 8.31
CA ILE A 82 10.85 -7.16 7.01
C ILE A 82 11.24 -5.75 6.58
N TYR A 83 11.83 -5.65 5.40
CA TYR A 83 12.22 -4.38 4.79
C TYR A 83 11.18 -3.96 3.76
N TRP A 84 10.59 -2.79 3.96
CA TRP A 84 9.48 -2.29 3.15
C TRP A 84 9.95 -1.28 2.12
N THR A 85 9.49 -1.43 0.88
CA THR A 85 9.70 -0.44 -0.19
C THR A 85 8.81 0.78 0.02
N GLU A 86 9.23 1.93 -0.51
CA GLU A 86 8.32 3.07 -0.67
C GLU A 86 7.05 2.68 -1.45
N ARG A 87 5.95 3.38 -1.16
CA ARG A 87 4.68 3.17 -1.85
C ARG A 87 4.76 3.59 -3.30
N THR A 88 4.39 2.66 -4.17
CA THR A 88 4.26 2.92 -5.60
C THR A 88 2.78 2.91 -6.00
N LYS A 89 2.33 3.95 -6.70
CA LYS A 89 0.95 4.04 -7.16
C LYS A 89 0.67 3.06 -8.29
N PHE A 90 -0.54 2.51 -8.30
CA PHE A 90 -1.05 1.79 -9.46
C PHE A 90 -1.46 2.79 -10.54
N GLN A 91 -1.14 2.48 -11.79
CA GLN A 91 -1.65 3.24 -12.92
C GLN A 91 -3.04 2.73 -13.28
N TYR A 92 -4.00 3.62 -13.50
CA TYR A 92 -5.33 3.26 -13.96
C TYR A 92 -5.44 3.48 -15.48
N ASP A 93 -5.75 2.42 -16.22
CA ASP A 93 -6.09 2.49 -17.63
C ASP A 93 -7.61 2.70 -17.75
N ALA A 94 -8.00 3.91 -18.13
CA ALA A 94 -9.40 4.30 -18.26
C ALA A 94 -10.10 3.66 -19.47
N GLU A 95 -9.37 3.30 -20.53
CA GLU A 95 -9.96 2.65 -21.71
C GLU A 95 -10.33 1.20 -21.40
N ARG A 96 -9.42 0.51 -20.70
CA ARG A 96 -9.60 -0.89 -20.32
C ARG A 96 -10.30 -1.05 -18.97
N GLN A 97 -10.47 0.04 -18.21
CA GLN A 97 -11.03 0.06 -16.86
C GLN A 97 -10.28 -0.88 -15.91
N VAL A 98 -8.95 -0.91 -16.00
CA VAL A 98 -8.10 -1.79 -15.19
C VAL A 98 -6.96 -1.05 -14.53
N TYR A 99 -6.56 -1.53 -13.35
CA TYR A 99 -5.31 -1.13 -12.72
C TYR A 99 -4.13 -1.95 -13.26
N ILE A 100 -3.05 -1.23 -13.57
CA ILE A 100 -1.79 -1.78 -14.02
C ILE A 100 -0.81 -1.74 -12.84
N PRO A 101 -0.31 -2.91 -12.39
CA PRO A 101 0.76 -3.00 -11.39
C PRO A 101 2.03 -2.27 -11.85
N PRO A 102 2.85 -1.75 -10.90
CA PRO A 102 4.17 -1.22 -11.24
C PRO A 102 5.01 -2.23 -12.03
N SER A 103 5.87 -1.71 -12.92
CA SER A 103 6.78 -2.52 -13.73
C SER A 103 8.18 -2.66 -13.11
N THR A 104 8.31 -2.46 -11.81
CA THR A 104 9.59 -2.60 -11.09
C THR A 104 9.99 -4.07 -10.99
N SER A 105 11.30 -4.35 -10.96
CA SER A 105 11.83 -5.72 -10.80
C SER A 105 11.44 -6.34 -9.45
N SER A 106 11.21 -5.52 -8.43
CA SER A 106 10.72 -5.97 -7.12
C SER A 106 9.38 -6.72 -7.20
N MET A 107 8.54 -6.42 -8.20
CA MET A 107 7.25 -7.06 -8.39
C MET A 107 7.34 -8.53 -8.82
N ASP A 108 8.50 -8.96 -9.30
CA ASP A 108 8.73 -10.36 -9.71
C ASP A 108 9.23 -11.22 -8.52
N GLY A 109 9.45 -10.60 -7.36
CA GLY A 109 9.82 -11.27 -6.11
C GLY A 109 8.64 -11.75 -5.26
N ASN A 110 8.96 -12.22 -4.06
CA ASN A 110 8.05 -12.81 -3.08
C ASN A 110 8.22 -12.16 -1.69
N GLY A 111 7.17 -12.19 -0.88
CA GLY A 111 7.13 -11.71 0.50
C GLY A 111 5.73 -11.24 0.90
N PHE A 112 5.67 -10.12 1.60
CA PHE A 112 4.46 -9.45 2.07
C PHE A 112 4.17 -8.21 1.24
N TYR A 113 2.92 -7.78 1.19
CA TYR A 113 2.56 -6.53 0.52
C TYR A 113 1.39 -5.85 1.24
N CYS A 114 1.41 -4.53 1.20
CA CYS A 114 0.35 -3.68 1.71
C CYS A 114 -0.30 -2.94 0.54
N ILE A 115 -1.62 -3.02 0.42
CA ILE A 115 -2.40 -2.23 -0.54
C ILE A 115 -3.06 -1.09 0.22
N TYR A 116 -2.84 0.12 -0.28
CA TYR A 116 -3.44 1.35 0.22
C TYR A 116 -4.42 1.91 -0.79
N GLY A 117 -5.37 2.70 -0.32
CA GLY A 117 -6.29 3.41 -1.20
C GLY A 117 -7.36 4.19 -0.47
N ARG A 118 -8.38 4.61 -1.20
CA ARG A 118 -9.51 5.32 -0.61
C ARG A 118 -10.50 4.33 0.01
N HIS A 119 -10.82 4.52 1.28
CA HIS A 119 -11.94 3.85 1.94
C HIS A 119 -13.13 4.82 2.05
N PRO A 120 -14.38 4.38 1.81
CA PRO A 120 -15.55 5.27 1.85
C PRO A 120 -15.81 5.90 3.23
N VAL A 121 -15.32 5.29 4.31
CA VAL A 121 -15.56 5.73 5.69
C VAL A 121 -14.32 6.35 6.34
N TYR A 122 -13.11 5.88 6.00
CA TYR A 122 -11.88 6.15 6.77
C TYR A 122 -10.92 7.12 6.07
N ASP A 123 -11.42 7.94 5.15
CA ASP A 123 -10.63 8.90 4.37
C ASP A 123 -9.78 8.30 3.22
N PRO A 124 -9.24 9.18 2.34
CA PRO A 124 -8.27 8.77 1.34
C PRO A 124 -6.94 8.29 1.96
N ASP A 125 -6.29 7.36 1.28
CA ASP A 125 -4.93 6.89 1.59
C ASP A 125 -4.78 6.04 2.86
N VAL A 126 -5.72 5.11 3.07
CA VAL A 126 -5.68 4.17 4.20
C VAL A 126 -5.13 2.79 3.81
N LEU A 127 -4.61 2.07 4.79
CA LEU A 127 -4.24 0.67 4.67
C LEU A 127 -5.49 -0.19 4.46
N LEU A 128 -5.71 -0.63 3.22
CA LEU A 128 -6.86 -1.44 2.86
C LEU A 128 -6.60 -2.92 3.10
N TYR A 129 -5.37 -3.39 2.82
CA TYR A 129 -5.09 -4.82 2.86
C TYR A 129 -3.62 -5.13 3.09
N ILE A 130 -3.37 -6.17 3.87
CA ILE A 130 -2.08 -6.84 3.98
C ILE A 130 -2.26 -8.24 3.41
N GLY A 131 -1.29 -8.70 2.61
CA GLY A 131 -1.24 -10.08 2.18
C GLY A 131 0.16 -10.55 1.88
N GLU A 132 0.25 -11.81 1.45
CA GLU A 132 1.47 -12.54 1.22
C GLU A 132 1.48 -13.22 -0.16
N THR A 133 2.68 -13.42 -0.69
CA THR A 133 2.91 -14.34 -1.80
C THR A 133 3.21 -15.73 -1.25
N LYS A 134 2.66 -16.76 -1.89
CA LYS A 134 2.95 -18.14 -1.51
C LYS A 134 4.13 -18.63 -2.34
N GLU A 135 5.22 -19.02 -1.68
CA GLU A 135 6.21 -19.95 -2.26
C GLU A 135 5.56 -21.34 -2.36
N THR A 136 4.67 -21.53 -3.33
CA THR A 136 4.33 -22.88 -3.82
C THR A 136 5.35 -23.30 -4.88
N GLU A 137 5.34 -24.56 -5.29
CA GLU A 137 6.20 -25.11 -6.37
C GLU A 137 6.11 -24.30 -7.69
N SER A 138 5.02 -23.56 -7.89
CA SER A 138 4.81 -22.66 -9.03
C SER A 138 5.36 -21.23 -8.87
N GLY A 139 5.91 -20.86 -7.70
CA GLY A 139 6.55 -19.57 -7.43
C GLY A 139 5.70 -18.35 -7.82
N ARG A 140 4.70 -17.99 -7.01
CA ARG A 140 3.81 -16.86 -7.35
C ARG A 140 4.40 -15.54 -6.87
N SER A 141 4.65 -14.64 -7.81
CA SER A 141 5.23 -13.32 -7.55
C SER A 141 4.22 -12.34 -6.94
N PHE A 142 4.72 -11.20 -6.46
CA PHE A 142 3.88 -10.05 -6.10
C PHE A 142 2.98 -9.64 -7.28
N ARG A 143 3.52 -9.60 -8.50
CA ARG A 143 2.77 -9.25 -9.72
C ARG A 143 1.55 -10.13 -9.91
N ASP A 144 1.70 -11.44 -9.74
CA ASP A 144 0.59 -12.39 -9.92
C ASP A 144 -0.50 -12.16 -8.87
N ARG A 145 -0.09 -12.13 -7.59
CA ARG A 145 -1.01 -12.03 -6.46
C ARG A 145 -1.73 -10.68 -6.42
N ILE A 146 -1.00 -9.59 -6.60
CA ILE A 146 -1.58 -8.25 -6.67
C ILE A 146 -2.49 -8.14 -7.90
N GLY A 147 -2.09 -8.68 -9.05
CA GLY A 147 -2.91 -8.68 -10.26
C GLY A 147 -4.27 -9.34 -10.06
N GLU A 148 -4.34 -10.46 -9.32
CA GLU A 148 -5.60 -11.09 -8.93
C GLU A 148 -6.44 -10.22 -8.02
N HIS A 149 -5.81 -9.58 -7.02
CA HIS A 149 -6.48 -8.67 -6.12
C HIS A 149 -7.09 -7.48 -6.87
N LEU A 150 -6.34 -6.86 -7.79
CA LEU A 150 -6.81 -5.74 -8.60
C LEU A 150 -8.01 -6.11 -9.48
N LYS A 151 -7.99 -7.29 -10.11
CA LYS A 151 -9.11 -7.79 -10.94
C LYS A 151 -10.34 -8.15 -10.11
N GLY A 152 -10.15 -8.70 -8.92
CA GLY A 152 -11.24 -9.25 -8.10
C GLY A 152 -11.81 -8.26 -7.09
N ARG A 153 -10.97 -7.78 -6.17
CA ARG A 153 -11.39 -7.09 -4.94
C ARG A 153 -11.26 -5.58 -5.02
N PHE A 154 -10.24 -5.08 -5.72
CA PHE A 154 -9.88 -3.65 -5.68
C PHE A 154 -10.28 -2.85 -6.91
N TRP A 155 -10.93 -3.47 -7.92
CA TRP A 155 -11.24 -2.82 -9.20
C TRP A 155 -12.05 -1.50 -9.07
N TYR A 156 -12.88 -1.37 -8.02
CA TYR A 156 -13.71 -0.19 -7.76
C TYR A 156 -13.13 0.79 -6.73
N HIS A 157 -11.96 0.48 -6.15
CA HIS A 157 -11.29 1.39 -5.23
C HIS A 157 -10.48 2.42 -6.01
N ALA A 158 -10.31 3.62 -5.45
CA ALA A 158 -9.58 4.73 -6.07
C ALA A 158 -8.26 5.03 -5.34
N ASN A 159 -7.34 5.69 -6.04
CA ASN A 159 -6.03 6.10 -5.52
C ASN A 159 -5.24 4.93 -4.91
N LEU A 160 -5.24 3.78 -5.60
CA LEU A 160 -4.55 2.61 -5.10
C LEU A 160 -3.03 2.79 -5.16
N SER A 161 -2.33 2.31 -4.13
CA SER A 161 -0.87 2.16 -4.13
C SER A 161 -0.46 0.90 -3.38
N VAL A 162 0.79 0.48 -3.54
CA VAL A 162 1.34 -0.72 -2.91
C VAL A 162 2.72 -0.47 -2.32
N ALA A 163 2.98 -1.05 -1.16
CA ALA A 163 4.30 -1.25 -0.59
C ALA A 163 4.62 -2.76 -0.54
N LEU A 164 5.85 -3.14 -0.86
CA LEU A 164 6.31 -4.53 -0.85
C LEU A 164 7.26 -4.72 0.33
N GLY A 165 7.07 -5.81 1.06
CA GLY A 165 7.87 -6.18 2.23
C GLY A 165 8.61 -7.48 1.96
N SER A 166 9.94 -7.44 2.01
CA SER A 166 10.77 -8.64 1.86
C SER A 166 11.44 -8.98 3.19
N PRO A 167 11.39 -10.24 3.65
CA PRO A 167 12.20 -10.70 4.77
C PRO A 167 13.69 -10.44 4.52
N ASP A 168 14.48 -10.32 5.59
CA ASP A 168 15.94 -10.25 5.48
C ASP A 168 16.48 -11.40 4.62
N SER A 169 17.44 -11.12 3.74
CA SER A 169 18.04 -12.12 2.85
C SER A 169 18.64 -13.33 3.58
N ASN A 170 18.99 -13.18 4.86
CA ASN A 170 19.50 -14.26 5.70
C ASN A 170 18.38 -15.05 6.42
N GLN A 171 17.13 -14.56 6.39
CA GLN A 171 15.95 -15.18 6.96
C GLN A 171 15.12 -15.85 5.86
N LYS A 172 15.30 -17.16 5.71
CA LYS A 172 14.41 -17.95 4.85
C LYS A 172 13.22 -18.47 5.66
N LEU A 173 12.08 -17.82 5.49
CA LEU A 173 10.82 -18.24 6.10
C LEU A 173 10.23 -19.44 5.33
N LEU A 174 9.79 -20.46 6.06
CA LEU A 174 8.99 -21.54 5.51
C LEU A 174 7.59 -21.04 5.14
N PRO A 175 6.88 -21.70 4.19
CA PRO A 175 5.55 -21.27 3.78
C PRO A 175 4.54 -21.12 4.93
N GLN A 176 4.65 -21.95 5.97
CA GLN A 176 3.80 -21.83 7.16
C GLN A 176 4.18 -20.60 8.00
N GLU A 177 5.46 -20.30 8.15
CA GLU A 177 5.95 -19.13 8.90
C GLU A 177 5.54 -17.82 8.23
N VAL A 178 5.56 -17.77 6.89
CA VAL A 178 5.02 -16.63 6.13
C VAL A 178 3.57 -16.38 6.50
N ARG A 179 2.74 -17.42 6.63
CA ARG A 179 1.33 -17.28 7.04
C ARG A 179 1.18 -16.83 8.49
N LEU A 180 2.02 -17.35 9.39
CA LEU A 180 2.03 -16.91 10.78
C LEU A 180 2.38 -15.42 10.87
N VAL A 181 3.42 -14.97 10.18
CA VAL A 181 3.85 -13.57 10.13
C VAL A 181 2.78 -12.67 9.50
N GLU A 182 2.16 -13.08 8.39
CA GLU A 182 1.03 -12.34 7.78
C GLU A 182 -0.13 -12.17 8.77
N SER A 183 -0.48 -13.23 9.50
CA SER A 183 -1.54 -13.14 10.51
C SER A 183 -1.23 -12.17 11.65
N ILE A 184 0.04 -12.05 12.07
CA ILE A 184 0.48 -11.07 13.08
C ILE A 184 0.32 -9.66 12.51
N LEU A 185 0.79 -9.42 11.29
CA LEU A 185 0.66 -8.13 10.62
C LEU A 185 -0.81 -7.73 10.47
N VAL A 186 -1.68 -8.64 10.09
CA VAL A 186 -3.12 -8.36 9.95
C VAL A 186 -3.76 -8.03 11.30
N ALA A 187 -3.52 -8.85 12.33
CA ALA A 187 -4.09 -8.63 13.66
C ALA A 187 -3.62 -7.30 14.27
N ALA A 188 -2.36 -6.93 14.04
CA ALA A 188 -1.76 -5.71 14.57
C ALA A 188 -2.31 -4.43 13.93
N HIS A 189 -2.56 -4.45 12.62
CA HIS A 189 -2.87 -3.24 11.86
C HIS A 189 -4.34 -3.12 11.46
N LYS A 190 -5.11 -4.21 11.59
CA LYS A 190 -6.54 -4.29 11.27
C LYS A 190 -6.91 -3.63 9.93
N PRO A 191 -6.30 -4.03 8.80
CA PRO A 191 -6.58 -3.43 7.50
C PRO A 191 -8.06 -3.54 7.13
N ALA A 192 -8.61 -2.50 6.51
CA ALA A 192 -10.06 -2.36 6.31
C ALA A 192 -10.73 -3.52 5.56
N LEU A 193 -10.00 -4.20 4.68
CA LEU A 193 -10.52 -5.26 3.80
C LEU A 193 -9.94 -6.65 4.10
N ASN A 194 -9.09 -6.80 5.12
CA ASN A 194 -8.76 -8.12 5.65
C ASN A 194 -9.95 -8.66 6.45
N ARG A 195 -10.20 -9.97 6.36
CA ARG A 195 -11.27 -10.64 7.12
C ARG A 195 -10.74 -11.72 8.05
N LEU A 196 -9.75 -12.47 7.57
CA LEU A 196 -9.08 -13.48 8.37
C LEU A 196 -8.07 -12.80 9.28
N HIS A 197 -7.92 -13.30 10.50
CA HIS A 197 -6.92 -12.87 11.48
C HIS A 197 -6.99 -11.39 11.91
N ILE A 198 -8.14 -10.74 11.70
CA ILE A 198 -8.30 -9.31 12.04
C ILE A 198 -8.26 -9.06 13.56
N ASP A 199 -8.82 -9.99 14.34
CA ASP A 199 -8.90 -9.87 15.80
C ASP A 199 -7.79 -10.65 16.51
N CYS A 200 -7.30 -11.73 15.90
CA CYS A 200 -6.34 -12.65 16.50
C CYS A 200 -5.44 -13.29 15.43
N ALA A 201 -4.14 -13.30 15.71
CA ALA A 201 -3.13 -13.99 14.90
C ALA A 201 -3.30 -15.52 14.97
N MET A 202 -2.70 -16.23 14.00
CA MET A 202 -2.77 -17.70 13.93
C MET A 202 -2.08 -18.38 15.12
N GLU A 203 -2.53 -19.58 15.47
CA GLU A 203 -1.84 -20.45 16.45
C GLU A 203 -0.41 -20.77 15.98
N GLY A 204 0.55 -20.70 16.90
CA GLY A 204 1.99 -20.83 16.63
C GLY A 204 2.67 -19.48 16.35
N SER A 205 1.92 -18.38 16.22
CA SER A 205 2.47 -17.04 16.01
C SER A 205 3.13 -16.47 17.27
N GLU A 206 2.81 -17.00 18.46
CA GLU A 206 3.32 -16.56 19.76
C GLU A 206 4.85 -16.57 19.87
N HIS A 207 5.53 -17.34 19.03
CA HIS A 207 6.99 -17.46 19.00
C HIS A 207 7.67 -16.44 18.07
N PHE A 208 6.91 -15.57 17.41
CA PHE A 208 7.44 -14.62 16.43
C PHE A 208 7.38 -13.17 16.94
N LEU A 209 8.46 -12.44 16.67
CA LEU A 209 8.50 -10.98 16.77
C LEU A 209 8.81 -10.42 15.38
N VAL A 210 7.85 -9.70 14.80
CA VAL A 210 8.00 -9.07 13.49
C VAL A 210 8.52 -7.65 13.67
N ARG A 211 9.55 -7.28 12.91
CA ARG A 211 10.11 -5.93 12.87
C ARG A 211 9.99 -5.37 11.47
N ASN A 212 9.36 -4.20 11.36
CA ASN A 212 9.12 -3.51 10.09
C ASN A 212 10.10 -2.34 9.93
N TRP A 213 11.02 -2.51 8.99
CA TRP A 213 12.10 -1.58 8.68
C TRP A 213 11.84 -0.75 7.42
N ASP A 214 12.69 0.25 7.21
CA ASP A 214 12.68 1.22 6.11
C ASP A 214 11.41 2.07 6.04
N PHE A 215 10.50 1.76 5.11
CA PHE A 215 9.30 2.55 4.82
C PHE A 215 8.02 1.81 5.25
N PRO A 216 7.77 1.65 6.56
CA PRO A 216 6.61 0.88 7.04
C PRO A 216 5.27 1.60 6.86
N ASP A 217 5.26 2.91 6.54
CA ASP A 217 4.06 3.76 6.44
C ASP A 217 3.11 3.60 7.65
N ALA A 218 2.00 2.89 7.48
CA ALA A 218 0.97 2.68 8.49
C ALA A 218 1.30 1.52 9.44
N LEU A 219 2.38 0.78 9.19
CA LEU A 219 2.77 -0.35 10.00
C LEU A 219 3.53 0.09 11.27
N GLN A 220 3.24 -0.55 12.39
CA GLN A 220 4.02 -0.46 13.62
C GLN A 220 5.41 -1.05 13.39
N HIS A 221 6.45 -0.43 13.95
CA HIS A 221 7.82 -0.89 13.79
C HIS A 221 8.07 -2.29 14.37
N GLU A 222 7.32 -2.70 15.40
CA GLU A 222 7.43 -4.03 16.00
C GLU A 222 6.04 -4.59 16.30
N CYS A 223 5.84 -5.88 16.00
CA CYS A 223 4.59 -6.60 16.23
C CYS A 223 4.90 -7.97 16.83
N SER A 224 4.50 -8.18 18.09
CA SER A 224 4.66 -9.48 18.76
C SER A 224 3.47 -10.38 18.50
N GLY A 225 3.70 -11.59 18.00
CA GLY A 225 2.64 -12.59 17.86
C GLY A 225 2.09 -13.05 19.20
N TYR A 226 2.90 -13.05 20.27
CA TYR A 226 2.42 -13.36 21.63
C TYR A 226 1.32 -12.41 22.10
N TYR A 227 1.42 -11.12 21.76
CA TYR A 227 0.38 -10.15 22.09
C TYR A 227 -0.89 -10.38 21.27
N TRP A 228 -0.73 -10.54 19.95
CA TRP A 228 -1.86 -10.63 19.02
C TRP A 228 -2.53 -12.00 18.92
N ARG A 229 -2.00 -13.02 19.61
CA ARG A 229 -2.62 -14.34 19.71
C ARG A 229 -3.66 -14.45 20.84
N GLN A 230 -3.73 -13.49 21.75
CA GLN A 230 -4.55 -13.57 22.96
C GLN A 230 -6.06 -13.53 22.68
#